data_AF-A0A9W8I7V6-F1
#
_entry.id   AF-A0A9W8I7V6-F1
#
_cell.length_a   1.000
_cell.length_b   1.000
_cell.length_c   1.000
_cell.angle_alpha   90.00
_cell.angle_beta   90.00
_cell.angle_gamma   90.00
#
_symmetry.space_group_name_H-M   'P 1'
#
loop_
_entity.id
_entity.type
_entity.pdbx_description
1 polymer ?
#
loop_
_entity_poly.entity_id
_entity_poly.type
_entity_poly.pdbx_seq_one_letter_code
_entity_poly.pdbx_strand_id
1 'polypeptide(L)'
;DCDEVYNYWEPLHFLQFGRGKQTWEYAPQFALRSYAYLQLHNVAIKLLHLVFGFRAKGQVFYALRVVLGLVSALCETVLVRMVARYVDRRMANCTALALFGMAGLFHAAPALLPSSFAMCLGTLGLAAAMVPPTCDMRRHVWQRVVPATVAFVVAVLVGWPYAGIMAVPFFLEELLVPGLGNSGWWRWRLQRLAVLVGVGGVSTMLVVSGLVAVDSWYYGRTVFAAWNQVASGNLAWVNIALLGVAACIGVLRMAALAKYYAAPVRAFMELPAISNTTQTNELLPLGPSVKMLVSSSQKSLNEQTDERVVCMDEAWYWYPSSYWLPDGYRLQFVQQANAMQGQLPGDFIPVHSSGSVKASTSAERTDFNGLNKWEKSHVGELSTCDYLVDIEYPERSSNDKQVDRRKWRQLGECQAVLDAENSAVLARILYVPHSIAQIMEWAAGQQQKWGQMCVFQQTKDEEKH
;
A
#
# COMPACT_ATOMS: atom_id res chain seq x y z
N ASP A 1 -1.22 7.63 0.37
CA ASP A 1 -1.30 6.91 1.64
C ASP A 1 0.12 6.52 2.02
N CYS A 2 0.67 7.08 3.11
CA CYS A 2 2.04 6.82 3.54
C CYS A 2 2.26 5.36 3.92
N ASP A 3 1.22 4.71 4.47
CA ASP A 3 1.30 3.31 4.86
C ASP A 3 1.48 2.43 3.62
N GLU A 4 0.72 2.68 2.56
CA GLU A 4 0.88 1.92 1.30
C GLU A 4 2.30 2.07 0.74
N VAL A 5 2.84 3.29 0.71
CA VAL A 5 4.18 3.57 0.16
C VAL A 5 5.26 2.91 1.02
N TYR A 6 5.34 3.27 2.29
CA TYR A 6 6.49 2.89 3.13
C TYR A 6 6.37 1.49 3.74
N ASN A 7 5.16 0.97 3.98
CA ASN A 7 4.99 -0.38 4.51
C ASN A 7 4.80 -1.44 3.41
N TYR A 8 4.58 -1.09 2.14
CA TYR A 8 4.37 -2.12 1.11
C TYR A 8 5.18 -1.88 -0.16
N TRP A 9 5.08 -0.71 -0.78
CA TRP A 9 5.83 -0.45 -2.02
C TRP A 9 7.35 -0.40 -1.80
N GLU A 10 7.82 0.26 -0.74
CA GLU A 10 9.26 0.37 -0.43
C GLU A 10 9.88 -0.99 -0.04
N PRO A 11 9.30 -1.79 0.87
CA PRO A 11 9.74 -3.15 1.12
C PRO A 11 9.68 -4.06 -0.12
N LEU A 12 8.64 -3.95 -0.94
CA LEU A 12 8.54 -4.73 -2.18
C LEU A 12 9.63 -4.30 -3.19
N HIS A 13 9.90 -3.00 -3.30
CA HIS A 13 11.01 -2.47 -4.10
C HIS A 13 12.34 -3.01 -3.58
N PHE A 14 12.55 -3.07 -2.27
CA PHE A 14 13.74 -3.69 -1.68
C PHE A 14 13.87 -5.17 -2.04
N LEU A 15 12.79 -5.94 -1.97
CA LEU A 15 12.80 -7.37 -2.35
C LEU A 15 13.06 -7.61 -3.84
N GLN A 16 12.83 -6.61 -4.68
CA GLN A 16 13.03 -6.68 -6.14
C GLN A 16 14.39 -6.12 -6.57
N PHE A 17 14.82 -5.02 -5.97
CA PHE A 17 15.97 -4.22 -6.43
C PHE A 17 17.08 -4.10 -5.37
N GLY A 18 16.93 -4.68 -4.18
CA GLY A 18 17.95 -4.71 -3.13
C GLY A 18 18.18 -3.39 -2.40
N ARG A 19 17.32 -2.39 -2.61
CA ARG A 19 17.32 -1.07 -1.97
C ARG A 19 15.89 -0.56 -1.76
N GLY A 20 15.64 0.24 -0.73
CA GLY A 20 14.33 0.81 -0.43
C GLY A 20 14.25 1.28 1.03
N LYS A 21 13.13 1.91 1.40
CA LYS A 21 12.88 2.33 2.79
C LYS A 21 12.29 1.21 3.66
N GLN A 22 12.73 1.15 4.91
CA GLN A 22 12.27 0.25 5.95
C GLN A 22 11.56 1.05 7.05
N THR A 23 10.39 0.59 7.47
CA THR A 23 9.73 1.10 8.67
C THR A 23 10.06 0.22 9.88
N TRP A 24 9.85 0.75 11.09
CA TRP A 24 10.01 -0.01 12.33
C TRP A 24 9.14 -1.28 12.37
N GLU A 25 8.00 -1.27 11.67
CA GLU A 25 7.08 -2.41 11.60
C GLU A 25 7.70 -3.64 10.90
N TYR A 26 8.69 -3.43 10.03
CA TYR A 26 9.51 -4.48 9.39
C TYR A 26 10.86 -4.71 10.06
N ALA A 27 11.18 -3.99 11.13
CA ALA A 27 12.38 -4.27 11.90
C ALA A 27 12.19 -5.57 12.71
N PRO A 28 13.18 -6.49 12.71
CA PRO A 28 13.04 -7.79 13.37
C PRO A 28 12.56 -7.73 14.79
N GLN A 29 12.99 -6.74 15.58
CA GLN A 29 12.58 -6.58 16.97
C GLN A 29 11.06 -6.43 17.16
N PHE A 30 10.34 -5.79 16.23
CA PHE A 30 8.90 -5.54 16.33
C PHE A 30 8.09 -6.50 15.46
N ALA A 31 8.53 -6.72 14.22
CA ALA A 31 7.97 -7.69 13.27
C ALA A 31 6.43 -7.69 13.25
N LEU A 32 5.85 -6.53 12.95
CA LEU A 32 4.40 -6.29 12.91
C LEU A 32 3.79 -6.57 11.53
N ARG A 33 4.60 -6.51 10.46
CA ARG A 33 4.14 -6.78 9.09
C ARG A 33 4.71 -8.09 8.56
N SER A 34 3.92 -8.77 7.74
CA SER A 34 4.30 -10.06 7.16
C SER A 34 5.02 -9.87 5.82
N TYR A 35 6.22 -10.46 5.69
CA TYR A 35 6.92 -10.54 4.39
C TYR A 35 6.22 -11.54 3.46
N ALA A 36 5.45 -12.50 3.98
CA ALA A 36 4.68 -13.42 3.18
C ALA A 36 3.67 -12.71 2.26
N TYR A 37 3.02 -11.65 2.77
CA TYR A 37 2.13 -10.81 1.97
C TYR A 37 2.86 -10.14 0.81
N LEU A 38 4.07 -9.60 1.05
CA LEU A 38 4.88 -9.01 -0.02
C LEU A 38 5.33 -10.06 -1.04
N GLN A 39 5.72 -11.26 -0.58
CA GLN A 39 6.15 -12.34 -1.48
C GLN A 39 5.05 -12.82 -2.42
N LEU A 40 3.79 -12.88 -1.96
CA LEU A 40 2.65 -13.19 -2.81
C LEU A 40 2.61 -12.27 -4.06
N HIS A 41 2.77 -10.97 -3.85
CA HIS A 41 2.75 -9.98 -4.92
C HIS A 41 4.06 -9.97 -5.73
N ASN A 42 5.20 -10.23 -5.08
CA ASN A 42 6.49 -10.37 -5.76
C ASN A 42 6.49 -11.53 -6.76
N VAL A 43 5.92 -12.68 -6.39
CA VAL A 43 5.75 -13.83 -7.30
C VAL A 43 4.85 -13.45 -8.47
N ALA A 44 3.73 -12.78 -8.22
CA ALA A 44 2.85 -12.29 -9.30
C ALA A 44 3.61 -11.38 -10.28
N ILE A 45 4.42 -10.44 -9.78
CA ILE A 45 5.24 -9.56 -10.62
C ILE A 45 6.28 -10.32 -11.44
N LYS A 46 6.97 -11.31 -10.85
CA LYS A 46 7.94 -12.13 -11.57
C LYS A 46 7.28 -12.91 -12.71
N LEU A 47 6.08 -13.45 -12.48
CA LEU A 47 5.29 -14.12 -13.52
C LEU A 47 4.87 -13.13 -14.62
N LEU A 48 4.39 -11.94 -14.26
CA LEU A 48 4.05 -10.90 -15.23
C LEU A 48 5.27 -10.46 -16.04
N HIS A 49 6.42 -10.32 -15.40
CA HIS A 49 7.65 -9.94 -16.10
C HIS A 49 8.13 -11.03 -17.05
N LEU A 50 7.98 -12.31 -16.68
CA LEU A 50 8.28 -13.42 -17.58
C LEU A 50 7.40 -13.39 -18.85
N VAL A 51 6.14 -12.95 -18.71
CA VAL A 51 5.17 -12.90 -19.82
C VAL A 51 5.31 -11.62 -20.67
N PHE A 52 5.44 -10.46 -20.03
CA PHE A 52 5.36 -9.14 -20.68
C PHE A 52 6.72 -8.46 -20.89
N GLY A 53 7.77 -8.87 -20.17
CA GLY A 53 9.11 -8.34 -20.34
C GLY A 53 9.26 -6.85 -20.01
N PHE A 54 9.15 -6.50 -18.73
CA PHE A 54 9.24 -5.09 -18.29
C PHE A 54 10.66 -4.52 -18.44
N ARG A 55 10.75 -3.24 -18.80
CA ARG A 55 12.01 -2.49 -18.98
C ARG A 55 12.15 -1.31 -18.03
N ALA A 56 11.04 -0.85 -17.43
CA ALA A 56 11.04 0.27 -16.49
C ALA A 56 10.35 -0.09 -15.17
N LYS A 57 10.84 0.47 -14.07
CA LYS A 57 10.25 0.30 -12.73
C LYS A 57 8.78 0.73 -12.68
N GLY A 58 8.42 1.84 -13.34
CA GLY A 58 7.03 2.29 -13.43
C GLY A 58 6.09 1.27 -14.09
N GLN A 59 6.57 0.44 -15.03
CA GLN A 59 5.77 -0.63 -15.63
C GLN A 59 5.44 -1.71 -14.60
N VAL A 60 6.40 -2.08 -13.74
CA VAL A 60 6.18 -3.05 -12.66
C VAL A 60 5.16 -2.52 -11.66
N PHE A 61 5.30 -1.24 -11.27
CA PHE A 61 4.38 -0.57 -10.36
C PHE A 61 2.93 -0.60 -10.88
N TYR A 62 2.71 -0.15 -12.12
CA TYR A 62 1.36 -0.15 -12.70
C TYR A 62 0.84 -1.55 -13.03
N ALA A 63 1.68 -2.48 -13.47
CA ALA A 63 1.26 -3.85 -13.75
C ALA A 63 0.67 -4.52 -12.51
N LEU A 64 1.30 -4.34 -11.35
CA LEU A 64 0.75 -4.85 -10.10
C LEU A 64 -0.61 -4.21 -9.76
N ARG A 65 -0.72 -2.88 -9.87
CA ARG A 65 -1.99 -2.16 -9.61
C ARG A 65 -3.12 -2.62 -10.54
N VAL A 66 -2.81 -2.90 -11.81
CA VAL A 66 -3.77 -3.45 -12.77
C VAL A 66 -4.23 -4.83 -12.33
N VAL A 67 -3.31 -5.71 -11.91
CA VAL A 67 -3.69 -7.04 -11.41
C VAL A 67 -4.57 -6.95 -10.16
N LEU A 68 -4.22 -6.09 -9.20
CA LEU A 68 -5.04 -5.87 -8.01
C LEU A 68 -6.46 -5.39 -8.36
N GLY A 69 -6.56 -4.40 -9.27
CA GLY A 69 -7.85 -3.92 -9.77
C GLY A 69 -8.67 -5.00 -10.48
N LEU A 70 -8.03 -5.84 -11.30
CA LEU A 70 -8.70 -6.97 -11.97
C LEU A 70 -9.18 -8.03 -10.99
N VAL A 71 -8.40 -8.33 -9.94
CA VAL A 71 -8.80 -9.26 -8.87
C VAL A 71 -10.01 -8.72 -8.12
N SER A 72 -10.01 -7.43 -7.73
CA SER A 72 -11.16 -6.79 -7.09
C SER A 72 -12.41 -6.88 -7.97
N ALA A 73 -12.28 -6.49 -9.25
CA ALA A 73 -13.39 -6.55 -10.21
C ALA A 73 -13.94 -7.97 -10.39
N LEU A 74 -13.08 -8.99 -10.39
CA LEU A 74 -13.51 -10.39 -10.42
C LEU A 74 -14.29 -10.78 -9.15
N CYS A 75 -13.79 -10.41 -7.97
CA CYS A 75 -14.46 -10.66 -6.70
C CYS A 75 -15.86 -10.01 -6.66
N GLU A 76 -15.96 -8.75 -7.09
CA GLU A 76 -17.22 -8.02 -7.20
C GLU A 76 -18.18 -8.68 -8.19
N THR A 77 -17.68 -9.10 -9.36
CA THR A 77 -18.47 -9.81 -10.38
C THR A 77 -19.04 -11.12 -9.82
N VAL A 78 -18.24 -11.87 -9.06
CA VAL A 78 -18.69 -13.09 -8.39
C VAL A 78 -19.80 -12.76 -7.39
N LEU A 79 -19.64 -11.74 -6.55
CA LEU A 79 -20.70 -11.34 -5.60
C LEU A 79 -22.00 -10.97 -6.33
N VAL A 80 -21.95 -10.10 -7.34
CA VAL A 80 -23.12 -9.69 -8.13
C VAL A 80 -23.80 -10.90 -8.77
N ARG A 81 -23.02 -11.84 -9.31
CA ARG A 81 -23.55 -13.09 -9.88
C ARG A 81 -24.26 -13.95 -8.83
N MET A 82 -23.73 -14.03 -7.62
CA MET A 82 -24.35 -14.80 -6.53
C MET A 82 -25.64 -14.14 -6.04
N VAL A 83 -25.67 -12.81 -5.93
CA VAL A 83 -26.90 -12.05 -5.64
C VAL A 83 -27.95 -12.29 -6.73
N ALA A 84 -27.56 -12.25 -8.01
CA ALA A 84 -28.48 -12.47 -9.13
C ALA A 84 -29.09 -13.88 -9.13
N ARG A 85 -28.36 -14.86 -8.62
CA ARG A 85 -28.74 -16.27 -8.61
C ARG A 85 -29.58 -16.66 -7.41
N TYR A 86 -29.26 -16.15 -6.22
CA TYR A 86 -29.83 -16.61 -4.96
C TYR A 86 -30.71 -15.59 -4.25
N VAL A 87 -30.67 -14.31 -4.65
CA VAL A 87 -31.52 -13.26 -4.09
C VAL A 87 -32.55 -12.82 -5.13
N ASP A 88 -32.14 -11.99 -6.09
CA ASP A 88 -32.97 -11.54 -7.20
C ASP A 88 -32.11 -10.83 -8.26
N ARG A 89 -32.53 -10.90 -9.54
CA ARG A 89 -31.80 -10.25 -10.65
C ARG A 89 -31.85 -8.72 -10.60
N ARG A 90 -32.96 -8.12 -10.13
CA ARG A 90 -33.08 -6.65 -10.02
C ARG A 90 -32.20 -6.13 -8.89
N MET A 91 -32.18 -6.84 -7.75
CA MET A 91 -31.28 -6.52 -6.64
C MET A 91 -29.81 -6.60 -7.07
N ALA A 92 -29.43 -7.58 -7.88
CA ALA A 92 -28.07 -7.68 -8.41
C ALA A 92 -27.67 -6.48 -9.28
N ASN A 93 -28.59 -5.95 -10.09
CA ASN A 93 -28.34 -4.74 -10.87
C ASN A 93 -28.13 -3.51 -9.96
N CYS A 94 -28.93 -3.39 -8.90
CA CYS A 94 -28.74 -2.34 -7.90
C CYS A 94 -27.39 -2.48 -7.17
N THR A 95 -27.00 -3.70 -6.79
CA THR A 95 -25.70 -3.99 -6.19
C THR A 95 -24.56 -3.63 -7.13
N ALA A 96 -24.64 -4.01 -8.41
CA ALA A 96 -23.62 -3.67 -9.40
C ALA A 96 -23.47 -2.15 -9.59
N LEU A 97 -24.60 -1.42 -9.67
CA LEU A 97 -24.59 0.04 -9.78
C LEU A 97 -23.99 0.70 -8.53
N ALA A 98 -24.32 0.19 -7.34
CA ALA A 98 -23.78 0.69 -6.08
C ALA A 98 -22.26 0.45 -5.97
N LEU A 99 -21.79 -0.76 -6.29
CA LEU A 99 -20.35 -1.09 -6.27
C LEU A 99 -19.57 -0.24 -7.27
N PHE A 100 -20.07 -0.08 -8.49
CA PHE A 100 -19.47 0.78 -9.51
C PHE A 100 -19.36 2.24 -9.05
N GLY A 101 -20.37 2.75 -8.35
CA GLY A 101 -20.41 4.12 -7.84
C GLY A 101 -19.57 4.36 -6.57
N MET A 102 -18.97 3.33 -5.97
CA MET A 102 -18.33 3.45 -4.66
C MET A 102 -16.86 3.89 -4.76
N ALA A 103 -16.57 5.17 -4.44
CA ALA A 103 -15.19 5.73 -4.45
C ALA A 103 -14.21 4.93 -3.60
N GLY A 104 -14.66 4.54 -2.40
CA GLY A 104 -13.82 3.82 -1.46
C GLY A 104 -13.31 2.52 -2.06
N LEU A 105 -14.18 1.81 -2.80
CA LEU A 105 -13.84 0.57 -3.48
C LEU A 105 -12.87 0.83 -4.64
N PHE A 106 -13.16 1.85 -5.46
CA PHE A 106 -12.29 2.20 -6.57
C PHE A 106 -10.87 2.57 -6.13
N HIS A 107 -10.74 3.31 -5.02
CA HIS A 107 -9.43 3.66 -4.46
C HIS A 107 -8.74 2.45 -3.81
N ALA A 108 -9.50 1.61 -3.09
CA ALA A 108 -8.96 0.43 -2.42
C ALA A 108 -8.55 -0.68 -3.39
N ALA A 109 -9.27 -0.86 -4.50
CA ALA A 109 -9.09 -1.96 -5.45
C ALA A 109 -7.65 -2.08 -6.00
N PRO A 110 -6.98 -1.01 -6.47
CA PRO A 110 -5.60 -1.08 -6.94
C PRO A 110 -4.56 -0.88 -5.82
N ALA A 111 -4.97 -0.72 -4.55
CA ALA A 111 -4.06 -0.42 -3.46
C ALA A 111 -3.36 -1.68 -2.95
N LEU A 112 -2.04 -1.62 -2.79
CA LEU A 112 -1.22 -2.70 -2.25
C LEU A 112 -1.31 -2.69 -0.72
N LEU A 113 -2.49 -3.05 -0.19
CA LEU A 113 -2.79 -3.05 1.22
C LEU A 113 -3.44 -4.39 1.64
N PRO A 114 -3.08 -4.96 2.79
CA PRO A 114 -3.73 -6.16 3.31
C PRO A 114 -5.21 -5.95 3.61
N SER A 115 -5.64 -4.71 3.88
CA SER A 115 -7.06 -4.36 4.00
C SER A 115 -7.81 -4.48 2.67
N SER A 116 -7.24 -4.04 1.55
CA SER A 116 -7.79 -4.27 0.21
C SER A 116 -7.85 -5.75 -0.16
N PHE A 117 -6.84 -6.51 0.26
CA PHE A 117 -6.84 -7.97 0.11
C PHE A 117 -7.95 -8.63 0.95
N ALA A 118 -8.10 -8.23 2.21
CA ALA A 118 -9.17 -8.69 3.10
C ALA A 118 -10.57 -8.32 2.57
N MET A 119 -10.71 -7.15 1.94
CA MET A 119 -11.93 -6.74 1.26
C MET A 119 -12.27 -7.69 0.11
N CYS A 120 -11.32 -8.00 -0.78
CA CYS A 120 -11.55 -8.93 -1.89
C CYS A 120 -11.97 -10.33 -1.41
N LEU A 121 -11.24 -10.87 -0.43
CA LEU A 121 -11.57 -12.19 0.15
C LEU A 121 -12.85 -12.18 0.97
N GLY A 122 -13.14 -11.10 1.69
CA GLY A 122 -14.41 -10.91 2.40
C GLY A 122 -15.59 -10.88 1.43
N THR A 123 -15.44 -10.23 0.27
CA THR A 123 -16.43 -10.24 -0.82
C THR A 123 -16.66 -11.65 -1.36
N LEU A 124 -15.61 -12.44 -1.57
CA LEU A 124 -15.75 -13.85 -1.97
C LEU A 124 -16.39 -14.71 -0.87
N GLY A 125 -16.04 -14.48 0.40
CA GLY A 125 -16.64 -15.15 1.54
C GLY A 125 -18.14 -14.88 1.64
N LEU A 126 -18.54 -13.61 1.47
CA LEU A 126 -19.93 -13.20 1.40
C LEU A 126 -20.65 -13.82 0.18
N ALA A 127 -20.00 -13.84 -0.98
CA ALA A 127 -20.57 -14.45 -2.18
C ALA A 127 -20.83 -15.95 -1.99
N ALA A 128 -19.92 -16.66 -1.33
CA ALA A 128 -20.10 -18.07 -0.96
C ALA A 128 -21.22 -18.26 0.09
N ALA A 129 -21.36 -17.34 1.04
CA ALA A 129 -22.41 -17.36 2.04
C ALA A 129 -23.83 -17.21 1.44
N MET A 130 -23.97 -16.57 0.26
CA MET A 130 -25.26 -16.43 -0.44
C MET A 130 -25.86 -17.76 -0.94
N VAL A 131 -25.07 -18.82 -1.06
CA VAL A 131 -25.57 -20.14 -1.48
C VAL A 131 -26.49 -20.67 -0.38
N PRO A 132 -27.80 -20.93 -0.61
CA PRO A 132 -28.72 -21.30 0.46
C PRO A 132 -28.31 -22.61 1.16
N PRO A 133 -28.63 -22.77 2.46
CA PRO A 133 -28.32 -23.99 3.18
C PRO A 133 -29.07 -25.19 2.57
N THR A 134 -28.37 -26.30 2.35
CA THR A 134 -28.96 -27.51 1.76
C THR A 134 -28.95 -28.69 2.73
N CYS A 135 -29.88 -29.64 2.55
CA CYS A 135 -29.94 -30.87 3.35
C CYS A 135 -28.88 -31.90 2.93
N ASP A 136 -28.38 -31.81 1.68
CA ASP A 136 -27.22 -32.59 1.23
C ASP A 136 -25.95 -32.01 1.84
N MET A 137 -25.48 -32.66 2.91
CA MET A 137 -24.30 -32.23 3.67
C MET A 137 -23.06 -32.09 2.79
N ARG A 138 -22.87 -32.97 1.80
CA ARG A 138 -21.68 -32.91 0.93
C ARG A 138 -21.73 -31.63 0.09
N ARG A 139 -22.86 -31.37 -0.56
CA ARG A 139 -23.03 -30.15 -1.37
C ARG A 139 -22.93 -28.90 -0.51
N HIS A 140 -23.55 -28.89 0.67
CA HIS A 140 -23.52 -27.80 1.63
C HIS A 140 -22.08 -27.45 2.06
N VAL A 141 -21.29 -28.46 2.41
CA VAL A 141 -19.88 -28.29 2.82
C VAL A 141 -19.07 -27.68 1.67
N TRP A 142 -19.11 -28.27 0.48
CA TRP A 142 -18.21 -27.89 -0.62
C TRP A 142 -18.60 -26.61 -1.35
N GLN A 143 -19.89 -26.27 -1.42
CA GLN A 143 -20.35 -25.09 -2.17
C GLN A 143 -20.52 -23.84 -1.31
N ARG A 144 -20.69 -23.99 0.01
CA ARG A 144 -20.97 -22.88 0.93
C ARG A 144 -19.91 -22.79 2.03
N VAL A 145 -19.82 -23.81 2.90
CA VAL A 145 -19.02 -23.71 4.15
C VAL A 145 -17.53 -23.60 3.88
N VAL A 146 -16.94 -24.50 3.07
CA VAL A 146 -15.51 -24.48 2.74
C VAL A 146 -15.09 -23.17 2.08
N PRO A 147 -15.69 -22.73 0.96
CA PRO A 147 -15.26 -21.50 0.30
C PRO A 147 -15.47 -20.25 1.18
N ALA A 148 -16.57 -20.16 1.94
CA ALA A 148 -16.83 -19.02 2.83
C ALA A 148 -15.81 -18.97 3.98
N THR A 149 -15.67 -20.07 4.73
CA THR A 149 -14.76 -20.13 5.89
C THR A 149 -13.31 -19.94 5.49
N VAL A 150 -12.84 -20.58 4.40
CA VAL A 150 -11.47 -20.40 3.92
C VAL A 150 -11.22 -18.95 3.50
N ALA A 151 -12.15 -18.33 2.76
CA ALA A 151 -12.00 -16.94 2.34
C ALA A 151 -11.91 -15.98 3.53
N PHE A 152 -12.78 -16.12 4.54
CA PHE A 152 -12.72 -15.31 5.76
C PHE A 152 -11.45 -15.56 6.58
N VAL A 153 -11.02 -16.81 6.73
CA VAL A 153 -9.78 -17.15 7.45
C VAL A 153 -8.56 -16.53 6.77
N VAL A 154 -8.45 -16.65 5.44
CA VAL A 154 -7.33 -16.05 4.70
C VAL A 154 -7.42 -14.52 4.74
N ALA A 155 -8.62 -13.93 4.68
CA ALA A 155 -8.82 -12.48 4.81
C ALA A 155 -8.31 -11.93 6.15
N VAL A 156 -8.53 -12.67 7.24
CA VAL A 156 -8.10 -12.29 8.60
C VAL A 156 -6.60 -12.46 8.78
N LEU A 157 -6.06 -13.61 8.39
CA LEU A 157 -4.68 -14.00 8.72
C LEU A 157 -3.65 -13.36 7.79
N VAL A 158 -3.95 -13.30 6.49
CA VAL A 158 -3.03 -12.73 5.47
C VAL A 158 -3.34 -11.27 5.21
N GLY A 159 -4.63 -10.90 5.26
CA GLY A 159 -5.09 -9.54 5.06
C GLY A 159 -5.02 -8.74 6.36
N TRP A 160 -6.15 -8.59 7.02
CA TRP A 160 -6.29 -7.69 8.16
C TRP A 160 -7.02 -8.38 9.31
N PRO A 161 -6.44 -8.50 10.51
CA PRO A 161 -7.01 -9.33 11.58
C PRO A 161 -8.40 -8.88 12.02
N TYR A 162 -8.69 -7.58 11.96
CA TYR A 162 -9.98 -7.02 12.32
C TYR A 162 -11.10 -7.30 11.30
N ALA A 163 -10.75 -7.80 10.11
CA ALA A 163 -11.72 -8.23 9.09
C ALA A 163 -12.61 -9.40 9.55
N GLY A 164 -12.25 -10.09 10.63
CA GLY A 164 -12.97 -11.27 11.13
C GLY A 164 -14.41 -10.98 11.53
N ILE A 165 -14.73 -9.72 11.87
CA ILE A 165 -16.09 -9.27 12.17
C ILE A 165 -17.03 -9.54 10.97
N MET A 166 -16.54 -9.45 9.73
CA MET A 166 -17.35 -9.70 8.53
C MET A 166 -17.87 -11.15 8.43
N ALA A 167 -17.23 -12.10 9.11
CA ALA A 167 -17.64 -13.50 9.11
C ALA A 167 -18.76 -13.80 10.12
N VAL A 168 -19.00 -12.90 11.08
CA VAL A 168 -19.97 -13.11 12.17
C VAL A 168 -21.39 -13.38 11.65
N PRO A 169 -21.96 -12.60 10.69
CA PRO A 169 -23.29 -12.88 10.16
C PRO A 169 -23.40 -14.27 9.55
N PHE A 170 -22.38 -14.70 8.79
CA PHE A 170 -22.34 -16.03 8.19
C PHE A 170 -22.31 -17.14 9.26
N PHE A 171 -21.48 -17.01 10.30
CA PHE A 171 -21.43 -17.98 11.37
C PHE A 171 -22.73 -18.07 12.17
N LEU A 172 -23.36 -16.93 12.45
CA LEU A 172 -24.65 -16.88 13.11
C LEU A 172 -25.74 -17.53 12.24
N GLU A 173 -25.80 -17.21 10.95
CA GLU A 173 -26.75 -17.81 10.02
C GLU A 173 -26.58 -19.33 9.94
N GLU A 174 -25.34 -19.80 9.81
CA GLU A 174 -25.00 -21.22 9.66
C GLU A 174 -25.39 -22.05 10.90
N LEU A 175 -25.32 -21.46 12.09
CA LEU A 175 -25.68 -22.10 13.36
C LEU A 175 -27.16 -21.97 13.70
N LEU A 176 -27.77 -20.81 13.41
CA LEU A 176 -29.12 -20.48 13.88
C LEU A 176 -30.21 -20.88 12.89
N VAL A 177 -29.98 -20.75 11.59
CA VAL A 177 -31.01 -21.03 10.56
C VAL A 177 -31.19 -22.55 10.40
N PRO A 178 -32.37 -23.11 10.71
CA PRO A 178 -32.61 -24.54 10.57
C PRO A 178 -32.71 -24.94 9.10
N GLY A 179 -32.09 -26.07 8.74
CA GLY A 179 -32.38 -26.77 7.48
C GLY A 179 -33.74 -27.43 7.57
N LEU A 180 -34.53 -27.38 6.50
CA LEU A 180 -35.86 -28.00 6.43
C LEU A 180 -35.76 -29.52 6.68
N GLY A 181 -36.21 -29.99 7.85
CA GLY A 181 -36.27 -31.41 8.20
C GLY A 181 -36.46 -31.67 9.71
N ASN A 182 -37.68 -32.03 10.13
CA ASN A 182 -38.15 -31.91 11.51
C ASN A 182 -37.91 -33.13 12.44
N SER A 183 -36.77 -33.82 12.37
CA SER A 183 -36.46 -34.87 13.35
C SER A 183 -34.95 -34.97 13.61
N GLY A 184 -34.46 -34.22 14.60
CA GLY A 184 -33.04 -34.23 15.00
C GLY A 184 -32.31 -32.89 14.86
N TRP A 185 -33.00 -31.76 15.02
CA TRP A 185 -32.46 -30.40 14.90
C TRP A 185 -31.09 -30.18 15.60
N TRP A 186 -30.92 -30.71 16.82
CA TRP A 186 -29.67 -30.64 17.59
C TRP A 186 -28.51 -31.40 16.93
N ARG A 187 -28.75 -32.63 16.44
CA ARG A 187 -27.70 -33.44 15.78
C ARG A 187 -27.19 -32.76 14.52
N TRP A 188 -28.09 -32.14 13.77
CA TRP A 188 -27.75 -31.39 12.57
C TRP A 188 -26.94 -30.12 12.86
N ARG A 189 -27.29 -29.37 13.91
CA ARG A 189 -26.49 -28.21 14.36
C ARG A 189 -25.10 -28.61 14.81
N LEU A 190 -24.97 -29.70 15.58
CA LEU A 190 -23.67 -30.22 15.98
C LEU A 190 -22.81 -30.62 14.79
N GLN A 191 -23.38 -31.26 13.76
CA GLN A 191 -22.66 -31.62 12.54
C GLN A 191 -22.14 -30.38 11.80
N ARG A 192 -22.95 -29.33 11.67
CA ARG A 192 -22.53 -28.06 11.04
C ARG A 192 -21.46 -27.34 11.83
N LEU A 193 -21.61 -27.28 13.16
CA LEU A 193 -20.59 -26.72 14.04
C LEU A 193 -19.28 -27.51 13.92
N ALA A 194 -19.33 -28.85 13.92
CA ALA A 194 -18.15 -29.68 13.78
C ALA A 194 -17.44 -29.48 12.44
N VAL A 195 -18.19 -29.35 11.34
CA VAL A 195 -17.64 -29.01 10.02
C VAL A 195 -17.02 -27.63 10.04
N LEU A 196 -17.72 -26.62 10.58
CA LEU A 196 -17.24 -25.25 10.63
C LEU A 196 -15.92 -25.14 11.42
N VAL A 197 -15.88 -25.76 12.60
CA VAL A 197 -14.68 -25.82 13.46
C VAL A 197 -13.57 -26.64 12.80
N GLY A 198 -13.91 -27.76 12.16
CA GLY A 198 -12.95 -28.60 11.46
C GLY A 198 -12.31 -27.88 10.27
N VAL A 199 -13.12 -27.30 9.37
CA VAL A 199 -12.66 -26.53 8.21
C VAL A 199 -11.88 -25.31 8.68
N GLY A 200 -12.43 -24.53 9.61
CA GLY A 200 -11.80 -23.33 10.15
C GLY A 200 -10.46 -23.63 10.82
N GLY A 201 -10.39 -24.71 11.62
CA GLY A 201 -9.17 -25.15 12.28
C GLY A 201 -8.10 -25.61 11.29
N VAL A 202 -8.46 -26.45 10.32
CA VAL A 202 -7.54 -26.92 9.27
C VAL A 202 -7.05 -25.75 8.40
N SER A 203 -7.93 -24.87 7.95
CA SER A 203 -7.54 -23.71 7.14
C SER A 203 -6.64 -22.76 7.94
N THR A 204 -6.94 -22.52 9.21
CA THR A 204 -6.12 -21.67 10.09
C THR A 204 -4.73 -22.27 10.25
N MET A 205 -4.64 -23.57 10.54
CA MET A 205 -3.36 -24.27 10.70
C MET A 205 -2.51 -24.19 9.42
N LEU A 206 -3.11 -24.42 8.26
CA LEU A 206 -2.41 -24.35 6.96
C LEU A 206 -1.92 -22.93 6.66
N VAL A 207 -2.74 -21.91 6.88
CA VAL A 207 -2.38 -20.51 6.60
C VAL A 207 -1.32 -20.03 7.60
N VAL A 208 -1.50 -20.27 8.90
CA VAL A 208 -0.55 -19.87 9.93
C VAL A 208 0.80 -20.55 9.72
N SER A 209 0.82 -21.86 9.42
CA SER A 209 2.09 -22.56 9.17
C SER A 209 2.86 -21.97 7.98
N GLY A 210 2.16 -21.64 6.89
CA GLY A 210 2.76 -20.95 5.74
C GLY A 210 3.30 -19.56 6.08
N LEU A 211 2.51 -18.74 6.78
CA LEU A 211 2.91 -17.40 7.22
C LEU A 211 4.13 -17.44 8.14
N VAL A 212 4.08 -18.28 9.17
CA VAL A 212 5.18 -18.44 10.12
C VAL A 212 6.43 -18.94 9.41
N ALA A 213 6.33 -19.88 8.47
CA ALA A 213 7.48 -20.38 7.73
C ALA A 213 8.19 -19.27 6.93
N VAL A 214 7.42 -18.46 6.20
CA VAL A 214 7.98 -17.37 5.39
C VAL A 214 8.51 -16.25 6.26
N ASP A 215 7.71 -15.77 7.22
CA ASP A 215 8.09 -14.65 8.07
C ASP A 215 9.30 -14.99 8.95
N SER A 216 9.36 -16.20 9.50
CA SER A 216 10.51 -16.63 10.30
C SER A 216 11.80 -16.72 9.47
N TRP A 217 11.69 -17.01 8.18
CA TRP A 217 12.84 -17.00 7.28
C TRP A 217 13.39 -15.59 7.05
N TYR A 218 12.53 -14.59 6.86
CA TYR A 218 12.93 -13.18 6.66
C TYR A 218 13.42 -12.51 7.94
N TYR A 219 12.71 -12.73 9.05
CA TYR A 219 13.04 -12.11 10.34
C TYR A 219 14.19 -12.81 11.08
N GLY A 220 14.57 -14.03 10.67
CA GLY A 220 15.63 -14.80 11.33
C GLY A 220 15.25 -15.36 12.71
N ARG A 221 13.99 -15.20 13.13
CA ARG A 221 13.43 -15.71 14.40
C ARG A 221 11.98 -16.16 14.18
N THR A 222 11.45 -17.03 15.04
CA THR A 222 10.06 -17.49 14.92
C THR A 222 9.09 -16.35 15.22
N VAL A 223 8.33 -15.89 14.21
CA VAL A 223 7.37 -14.79 14.34
C VAL A 223 6.05 -15.13 13.69
N PHE A 224 4.96 -14.71 14.33
CA PHE A 224 3.63 -14.62 13.72
C PHE A 224 3.16 -13.16 13.75
N ALA A 225 3.36 -12.45 12.64
CA ALA A 225 3.16 -11.00 12.56
C ALA A 225 1.73 -10.55 12.90
N ALA A 226 0.72 -11.32 12.47
CA ALA A 226 -0.68 -10.99 12.73
C ALA A 226 -1.03 -11.03 14.23
N TRP A 227 -0.39 -11.89 15.03
CA TRP A 227 -0.58 -11.90 16.49
C TRP A 227 0.05 -10.66 17.14
N ASN A 228 1.25 -10.28 16.71
CA ASN A 228 1.92 -9.09 17.22
C ASN A 228 1.08 -7.82 16.97
N GLN A 229 0.45 -7.73 15.79
CA GLN A 229 -0.42 -6.60 15.44
C GLN A 229 -1.64 -6.49 16.36
N VAL A 230 -2.27 -7.62 16.70
CA VAL A 230 -3.43 -7.65 17.62
C VAL A 230 -2.99 -7.32 19.05
N ALA A 231 -1.87 -7.90 19.52
CA ALA A 231 -1.37 -7.68 20.86
C ALA A 231 -0.94 -6.22 21.12
N SER A 232 -0.51 -5.50 20.09
CA SER A 232 -0.07 -4.10 20.20
C SER A 232 -1.19 -3.04 20.10
N GLY A 233 -2.43 -3.42 19.76
CA GLY A 233 -3.44 -2.46 19.30
C GLY A 233 -4.49 -2.03 20.35
N ASN A 234 -4.47 -0.76 20.76
CA ASN A 234 -5.64 -0.03 21.32
C ASN A 234 -6.58 0.56 20.23
N LEU A 235 -6.38 0.20 18.95
CA LEU A 235 -6.91 0.93 17.78
C LEU A 235 -8.26 0.43 17.22
N ALA A 236 -8.86 -0.62 17.79
CA ALA A 236 -10.03 -1.28 17.20
C ALA A 236 -11.28 -0.37 17.08
N TRP A 237 -11.46 0.58 18.00
CA TRP A 237 -12.67 1.41 18.07
C TRP A 237 -12.67 2.62 17.13
N VAL A 238 -11.49 3.19 16.83
CA VAL A 238 -11.36 4.39 15.98
C VAL A 238 -11.64 4.05 14.50
N ASN A 239 -11.25 2.85 14.07
CA ASN A 239 -11.41 2.40 12.69
C ASN A 239 -12.86 2.05 12.32
N ILE A 240 -13.67 1.62 13.30
CA ILE A 240 -15.09 1.32 13.10
C ILE A 240 -15.91 2.61 12.86
N ALA A 241 -15.53 3.71 13.52
CA ALA A 241 -16.20 5.01 13.38
C ALA A 241 -15.93 5.69 12.02
N LEU A 242 -14.76 5.47 11.40
CA LEU A 242 -14.37 6.10 10.14
C LEU A 242 -15.07 5.47 8.90
N LEU A 243 -15.46 4.20 8.98
CA LEU A 243 -16.00 3.43 7.85
C LEU A 243 -17.42 3.87 7.44
N GLY A 244 -18.19 4.48 8.35
CA GLY A 244 -19.57 4.91 8.06
C GLY A 244 -19.69 6.17 7.19
N VAL A 245 -18.68 7.05 7.21
CA VAL A 245 -18.76 8.38 6.57
C VAL A 245 -18.20 8.38 5.14
N ALA A 246 -17.28 7.47 4.83
CA ALA A 246 -16.59 7.43 3.53
C ALA A 246 -17.42 6.84 2.37
N ALA A 247 -18.58 6.22 2.66
CA ALA A 247 -19.37 5.48 1.68
C ALA A 247 -20.20 6.36 0.71
N CYS A 248 -20.45 7.63 1.04
CA CYS A 248 -21.45 8.44 0.31
C CYS A 248 -20.88 9.36 -0.79
N ILE A 249 -19.56 9.36 -1.06
CA ILE A 249 -18.95 10.38 -1.91
C ILE A 249 -18.06 9.73 -2.99
N GLY A 250 -18.73 9.15 -3.98
CA GLY A 250 -18.16 8.28 -5.02
C GLY A 250 -17.44 9.00 -6.16
N VAL A 251 -18.20 9.48 -7.12
CA VAL A 251 -17.64 9.85 -8.43
C VAL A 251 -16.74 11.10 -8.36
N LEU A 252 -17.11 12.07 -7.54
CA LEU A 252 -16.39 13.35 -7.42
C LEU A 252 -15.08 13.22 -6.63
N ARG A 253 -14.96 12.25 -5.72
CA ARG A 253 -13.71 12.00 -4.98
C ARG A 253 -12.64 11.35 -5.86
N MET A 254 -13.05 10.49 -6.80
CA MET A 254 -12.14 9.89 -7.79
C MET A 254 -11.52 10.96 -8.71
N ALA A 255 -12.35 11.90 -9.19
CA ALA A 255 -11.86 13.02 -10.01
C ALA A 255 -10.94 13.96 -9.22
N ALA A 256 -11.21 14.18 -7.92
CA ALA A 256 -10.35 14.98 -7.05
C ALA A 256 -8.97 14.34 -6.88
N LEU A 257 -8.91 13.02 -6.63
CA LEU A 257 -7.66 12.28 -6.49
C LEU A 257 -6.81 12.33 -7.76
N ALA A 258 -7.42 12.12 -8.92
CA ALA A 258 -6.71 12.16 -10.20
C ALA A 258 -6.18 13.57 -10.56
N LYS A 259 -6.91 14.64 -10.20
CA LYS A 259 -6.56 16.01 -10.57
C LYS A 259 -5.66 16.70 -9.55
N TYR A 260 -5.91 16.50 -8.26
CA TYR A 260 -5.29 17.28 -7.18
C TYR A 260 -4.07 16.60 -6.55
N TYR A 261 -3.93 15.27 -6.68
CA TYR A 261 -2.92 14.50 -5.96
C TYR A 261 -1.89 13.79 -6.87
N ALA A 262 -1.89 14.07 -8.17
CA ALA A 262 -0.94 13.50 -9.14
C ALA A 262 0.41 14.24 -9.22
N ALA A 263 0.51 15.42 -8.60
CA ALA A 263 1.68 16.29 -8.64
C ALA A 263 3.01 15.63 -8.21
N PRO A 264 3.07 14.82 -7.13
CA PRO A 264 4.34 14.23 -6.69
C PRO A 264 4.92 13.29 -7.74
N VAL A 265 4.11 12.39 -8.29
CA VAL A 265 4.54 11.42 -9.31
C VAL A 265 5.10 12.15 -10.54
N ARG A 266 4.50 13.28 -10.93
CA ARG A 266 5.01 14.12 -12.04
C ARG A 266 6.33 14.80 -11.70
N ALA A 267 6.45 15.40 -10.52
CA ALA A 267 7.67 16.05 -10.07
C ALA A 267 8.86 15.06 -10.06
N PHE A 268 8.67 13.85 -9.54
CA PHE A 268 9.74 12.82 -9.54
C PHE A 268 10.14 12.34 -10.94
N MET A 269 9.23 12.41 -11.93
CA MET A 269 9.55 12.10 -13.34
C MET A 269 10.38 13.19 -14.04
N GLU A 270 10.49 14.39 -13.47
CA GLU A 270 11.31 15.48 -14.01
C GLU A 270 12.81 15.35 -13.64
N LEU A 271 13.17 14.41 -12.76
CA LEU A 271 14.56 14.11 -12.44
C LEU A 271 15.30 13.63 -13.70
N PRO A 272 16.46 14.23 -14.03
CA PRO A 272 17.20 13.85 -15.22
C PRO A 272 17.70 12.40 -15.12
N ALA A 273 17.71 11.68 -16.23
CA ALA A 273 18.38 10.38 -16.29
C ALA A 273 19.90 10.57 -16.25
N ILE A 274 20.62 9.72 -15.50
CA ILE A 274 22.09 9.73 -15.51
C ILE A 274 22.57 9.28 -16.89
N SER A 275 23.32 10.15 -17.61
CA SER A 275 23.74 9.95 -19.02
C SER A 275 24.61 8.71 -19.26
N ASN A 276 25.21 8.15 -18.20
CA ASN A 276 26.05 6.95 -18.28
C ASN A 276 25.24 5.65 -18.22
N THR A 277 23.93 5.73 -17.99
CA THR A 277 23.03 4.59 -18.18
C THR A 277 22.72 4.54 -19.67
N THR A 278 23.57 3.82 -20.42
CA THR A 278 23.21 3.39 -21.77
C THR A 278 21.78 2.84 -21.70
N GLN A 279 20.86 3.40 -22.49
CA GLN A 279 19.55 2.81 -22.74
C GLN A 279 19.79 1.45 -23.40
N THR A 280 20.09 0.46 -22.58
CA THR A 280 20.12 -0.92 -23.00
C THR A 280 18.66 -1.32 -23.12
N ASN A 281 18.26 -1.84 -24.29
CA ASN A 281 16.93 -2.43 -24.51
C ASN A 281 16.71 -3.72 -23.68
N GLU A 282 17.50 -3.91 -22.62
CA GLU A 282 17.53 -5.07 -21.77
C GLU A 282 16.34 -5.09 -20.82
N LEU A 283 15.95 -6.30 -20.45
CA LEU A 283 14.89 -6.54 -19.48
C LEU A 283 15.34 -6.07 -18.09
N LEU A 284 14.41 -5.50 -17.35
CA LEU A 284 14.66 -5.05 -15.98
C LEU A 284 15.08 -6.24 -15.10
N PRO A 285 16.24 -6.20 -14.41
CA PRO A 285 16.67 -7.31 -13.57
C PRO A 285 15.82 -7.37 -12.30
N LEU A 286 14.77 -8.20 -12.31
CA LEU A 286 13.91 -8.41 -11.15
C LEU A 286 14.48 -9.44 -10.18
N GLY A 287 14.49 -9.05 -8.91
CA GLY A 287 15.11 -9.80 -7.82
C GLY A 287 16.58 -9.38 -7.66
N PRO A 288 17.11 -9.40 -6.42
CA PRO A 288 18.53 -9.24 -6.15
C PRO A 288 19.26 -10.47 -6.66
N SER A 289 19.38 -10.53 -7.98
CA SER A 289 19.99 -11.63 -8.70
C SER A 289 21.46 -11.69 -8.31
N VAL A 290 22.04 -12.89 -8.36
CA VAL A 290 23.51 -13.07 -8.36
C VAL A 290 24.14 -12.20 -9.45
N LYS A 291 23.45 -11.93 -10.57
CA LYS A 291 23.87 -10.91 -11.55
C LYS A 291 23.96 -9.48 -11.01
N MET A 292 23.09 -9.03 -10.11
CA MET A 292 23.26 -7.71 -9.47
C MET A 292 24.45 -7.70 -8.52
N LEU A 293 24.63 -8.76 -7.71
CA LEU A 293 25.78 -8.92 -6.81
C LEU A 293 27.12 -9.05 -7.59
N VAL A 294 27.12 -9.79 -8.69
CA VAL A 294 28.28 -9.97 -9.59
C VAL A 294 28.53 -8.70 -10.41
N SER A 295 27.49 -8.01 -10.91
CA SER A 295 27.67 -6.73 -11.60
C SER A 295 28.16 -5.64 -10.64
N SER A 296 27.74 -5.64 -9.37
CA SER A 296 28.30 -4.73 -8.36
C SER A 296 29.74 -5.08 -8.02
N SER A 297 30.12 -6.36 -8.04
CA SER A 297 31.49 -6.82 -7.79
C SER A 297 32.43 -6.56 -8.99
N GLN A 298 31.90 -6.53 -10.23
CA GLN A 298 32.63 -6.10 -11.42
C GLN A 298 32.64 -4.57 -11.62
N LYS A 299 31.58 -3.85 -11.26
CA LYS A 299 31.55 -2.37 -11.25
C LYS A 299 32.39 -1.76 -10.14
N SER A 300 32.53 -2.42 -8.98
CA SER A 300 33.35 -1.93 -7.87
C SER A 300 34.85 -1.87 -8.17
N LEU A 301 35.29 -2.48 -9.28
CA LEU A 301 36.69 -2.42 -9.72
C LEU A 301 36.98 -1.28 -10.71
N ASN A 302 35.96 -0.57 -11.25
CA ASN A 302 36.24 0.44 -12.27
C ASN A 302 35.34 1.68 -12.35
N GLU A 303 34.32 1.87 -11.53
CA GLU A 303 33.60 3.15 -11.51
C GLU A 303 32.99 3.41 -10.13
N GLN A 304 33.42 4.50 -9.51
CA GLN A 304 32.77 5.10 -8.35
C GLN A 304 31.33 5.40 -8.76
N THR A 305 30.37 4.56 -8.35
CA THR A 305 28.96 4.78 -8.69
C THR A 305 28.51 6.05 -8.00
N ASP A 306 28.45 7.12 -8.79
CA ASP A 306 28.01 8.47 -8.42
C ASP A 306 26.49 8.43 -8.14
N GLU A 307 26.09 7.80 -7.02
CA GLU A 307 24.70 7.73 -6.57
C GLU A 307 24.23 9.14 -6.21
N ARG A 308 23.17 9.61 -6.87
CA ARG A 308 22.60 10.94 -6.66
C ARG A 308 21.57 10.93 -5.55
N VAL A 309 21.69 11.88 -4.63
CA VAL A 309 20.80 11.97 -3.46
C VAL A 309 19.66 12.95 -3.73
N VAL A 310 18.43 12.47 -3.61
CA VAL A 310 17.20 13.28 -3.69
C VAL A 310 16.65 13.45 -2.29
N CYS A 311 16.54 14.69 -1.86
CA CYS A 311 16.12 15.03 -0.51
C CYS A 311 14.68 15.53 -0.45
N MET A 312 13.99 15.17 0.63
CA MET A 312 12.69 15.70 0.98
C MET A 312 12.69 16.13 2.44
N ASP A 313 12.03 17.24 2.73
CA ASP A 313 11.78 17.73 4.09
C ASP A 313 10.30 17.48 4.48
N GLU A 314 9.58 18.51 4.91
CA GLU A 314 8.25 18.41 5.53
C GLU A 314 7.24 17.69 4.64
N ALA A 315 7.43 17.77 3.33
CA ALA A 315 6.62 17.09 2.31
C ALA A 315 6.94 15.58 2.12
N TRP A 316 7.73 14.94 2.98
CA TRP A 316 8.14 13.52 2.86
C TRP A 316 6.97 12.54 2.67
N TYR A 317 5.78 12.86 3.20
CA TYR A 317 4.56 12.05 3.05
C TYR A 317 3.95 12.08 1.64
N TRP A 318 4.42 12.98 0.77
CA TRP A 318 4.07 13.03 -0.65
C TRP A 318 4.98 12.17 -1.53
N TYR A 319 6.03 11.56 -0.97
CA TYR A 319 6.90 10.66 -1.73
C TYR A 319 6.10 9.49 -2.34
N PRO A 320 6.16 9.26 -3.65
CA PRO A 320 5.31 8.26 -4.30
C PRO A 320 5.83 6.83 -4.19
N SER A 321 7.13 6.61 -4.37
CA SER A 321 7.93 5.39 -4.12
C SER A 321 9.20 5.40 -4.97
N SER A 322 10.14 4.53 -4.63
CA SER A 322 11.41 4.30 -5.32
C SER A 322 11.24 3.72 -6.72
N TYR A 323 10.04 3.24 -7.09
CA TYR A 323 9.72 2.88 -8.48
C TYR A 323 9.75 4.09 -9.44
N TRP A 324 9.60 5.29 -8.90
CA TRP A 324 9.62 6.55 -9.64
C TRP A 324 10.99 7.24 -9.63
N LEU A 325 11.94 6.73 -8.82
CA LEU A 325 13.32 7.20 -8.86
C LEU A 325 14.07 6.57 -10.04
N PRO A 326 14.83 7.34 -10.82
CA PRO A 326 15.72 6.77 -11.82
C PRO A 326 16.78 5.85 -11.20
N ASP A 327 17.46 5.06 -12.03
CA ASP A 327 18.58 4.26 -11.55
C ASP A 327 19.76 5.14 -11.14
N GLY A 328 20.44 4.76 -10.06
CA GLY A 328 21.48 5.59 -9.45
C GLY A 328 20.98 6.73 -8.56
N TYR A 329 19.66 6.86 -8.33
CA TYR A 329 19.11 7.83 -7.37
C TYR A 329 18.69 7.18 -6.06
N ARG A 330 18.87 7.88 -4.93
CA ARG A 330 18.42 7.46 -3.59
C ARG A 330 17.65 8.59 -2.89
N LEU A 331 16.55 8.25 -2.23
CA LEU A 331 15.82 9.18 -1.37
C LEU A 331 16.52 9.34 -0.03
N GLN A 332 16.63 10.57 0.46
CA GLN A 332 17.09 10.89 1.81
C GLN A 332 16.16 11.92 2.45
N PHE A 333 15.83 11.73 3.73
CA PHE A 333 15.07 12.75 4.45
C PHE A 333 16.04 13.79 5.00
N VAL A 334 15.65 15.05 4.95
CA VAL A 334 16.38 16.17 5.56
C VAL A 334 15.43 16.92 6.46
N GLN A 335 15.98 17.67 7.41
CA GLN A 335 15.18 18.48 8.32
C GLN A 335 15.69 19.91 8.27
N GLN A 336 14.95 20.82 7.65
CA GLN A 336 15.24 22.25 7.64
C GLN A 336 14.48 22.99 8.76
N ALA A 337 13.45 22.37 9.36
CA ALA A 337 12.71 22.87 10.51
C ALA A 337 12.27 21.75 11.49
N ASN A 338 11.96 22.10 12.74
CA ASN A 338 11.48 21.14 13.77
C ASN A 338 10.05 20.63 13.53
N ALA A 339 9.55 20.67 12.29
CA ALA A 339 8.16 20.35 11.95
C ALA A 339 7.87 18.85 11.87
N MET A 340 8.88 18.03 11.56
CA MET A 340 8.69 16.58 11.51
C MET A 340 8.51 16.00 12.92
N GLN A 341 7.32 15.48 13.18
CA GLN A 341 6.97 14.79 14.42
C GLN A 341 6.73 13.30 14.13
N GLY A 342 7.29 12.45 14.98
CA GLY A 342 7.16 10.99 14.85
C GLY A 342 8.35 10.35 14.13
N GLN A 343 8.31 9.03 13.97
CA GLN A 343 9.45 8.28 13.48
C GLN A 343 9.39 8.13 11.95
N LEU A 344 10.46 8.54 11.27
CA LEU A 344 10.56 8.40 9.83
C LEU A 344 10.95 6.97 9.42
N PRO A 345 10.63 6.56 8.18
CA PRO A 345 11.21 5.37 7.57
C PRO A 345 12.74 5.51 7.46
N GLY A 346 13.48 4.46 7.80
CA GLY A 346 14.92 4.35 7.57
C GLY A 346 15.24 3.70 6.22
N ASP A 347 16.51 3.52 5.89
CA ASP A 347 16.93 2.73 4.73
C ASP A 347 17.09 1.26 5.11
N PHE A 348 16.67 0.31 4.26
CA PHE A 348 17.11 -1.07 4.42
C PHE A 348 18.64 -1.15 4.29
N ILE A 349 19.27 -2.07 5.03
CA ILE A 349 20.70 -2.36 4.82
C ILE A 349 20.86 -2.88 3.39
N PRO A 350 21.62 -2.22 2.51
CA PRO A 350 21.68 -2.61 1.11
C PRO A 350 22.17 -4.05 0.94
N VAL A 351 21.61 -4.76 -0.05
CA VAL A 351 21.96 -6.18 -0.27
C VAL A 351 23.44 -6.37 -0.62
N HIS A 352 24.06 -5.40 -1.30
CA HIS A 352 25.50 -5.46 -1.62
C HIS A 352 26.38 -5.35 -0.37
N SER A 353 25.92 -4.68 0.69
CA SER A 353 26.65 -4.54 1.95
C SER A 353 26.41 -5.73 2.90
N SER A 354 25.17 -6.21 2.97
CA SER A 354 24.78 -7.36 3.82
C SER A 354 25.02 -8.73 3.18
N GLY A 355 25.28 -8.79 1.88
CA GLY A 355 25.52 -10.00 1.10
C GLY A 355 24.26 -10.77 0.69
N SER A 356 23.12 -10.61 1.40
CA SER A 356 21.86 -11.25 1.04
C SER A 356 20.63 -10.48 1.55
N VAL A 357 19.49 -10.68 0.89
CA VAL A 357 18.20 -10.16 1.36
C VAL A 357 17.91 -10.59 2.78
N LYS A 358 18.13 -11.87 3.07
CA LYS A 358 17.88 -12.45 4.40
C LYS A 358 18.72 -11.74 5.47
N ALA A 359 20.02 -11.58 5.22
CA ALA A 359 20.92 -10.92 6.16
C ALA A 359 20.50 -9.48 6.45
N SER A 360 20.01 -8.75 5.43
CA SER A 360 19.46 -7.41 5.62
C SER A 360 18.16 -7.40 6.41
N THR A 361 17.18 -8.24 6.04
CA THR A 361 15.85 -8.23 6.67
C THR A 361 15.86 -8.80 8.09
N SER A 362 16.82 -9.65 8.43
CA SER A 362 16.96 -10.24 9.77
C SER A 362 17.90 -9.45 10.69
N ALA A 363 18.54 -8.39 10.20
CA ALA A 363 19.44 -7.58 11.01
C ALA A 363 18.65 -6.76 12.05
N GLU A 364 19.03 -6.88 13.32
CA GLU A 364 18.47 -6.02 14.37
C GLU A 364 18.88 -4.56 14.15
N ARG A 365 17.97 -3.65 14.51
CA ARG A 365 18.10 -2.22 14.22
C ARG A 365 17.97 -1.41 15.50
N THR A 366 18.95 -0.60 15.84
CA THR A 366 18.92 0.26 17.05
C THR A 366 18.30 1.64 16.79
N ASP A 367 18.07 1.97 15.53
CA ASP A 367 17.48 3.22 15.04
C ASP A 367 15.96 3.15 14.85
N PHE A 368 15.30 2.13 15.42
CA PHE A 368 13.85 2.12 15.49
C PHE A 368 13.34 1.95 16.92
N ASN A 369 12.26 2.68 17.27
CA ASN A 369 11.53 2.53 18.51
C ASN A 369 10.06 2.13 18.28
N GLY A 370 9.43 1.50 19.27
CA GLY A 370 8.05 1.00 19.17
C GLY A 370 6.97 2.01 19.61
N LEU A 371 7.38 3.25 19.91
CA LEU A 371 6.49 4.31 20.41
C LEU A 371 6.29 5.42 19.36
N ASN A 372 6.74 5.20 18.13
CA ASN A 372 6.72 6.18 17.05
C ASN A 372 7.34 7.53 17.47
N LYS A 373 8.43 7.50 18.26
CA LYS A 373 9.15 8.69 18.68
C LYS A 373 10.14 9.11 17.59
N TRP A 374 10.37 10.42 17.50
CA TRP A 374 11.37 11.00 16.61
C TRP A 374 12.74 10.34 16.75
N GLU A 375 13.38 10.07 15.62
CA GLU A 375 14.71 9.47 15.55
C GLU A 375 15.57 10.22 14.53
N LYS A 376 16.71 10.74 14.97
CA LYS A 376 17.55 11.65 14.15
C LYS A 376 18.36 10.89 13.09
N SER A 377 18.66 9.61 13.31
CA SER A 377 19.50 8.81 12.42
C SER A 377 18.93 8.63 11.01
N HIS A 378 17.63 8.84 10.81
CA HIS A 378 16.98 8.72 9.52
C HIS A 378 17.05 9.99 8.67
N VAL A 379 17.67 11.04 9.20
CA VAL A 379 17.78 12.35 8.57
C VAL A 379 19.24 12.64 8.21
N GLY A 380 19.43 13.06 6.96
CA GLY A 380 20.70 13.52 6.41
C GLY A 380 20.96 15.00 6.61
N GLU A 381 22.17 15.41 6.23
CA GLU A 381 22.51 16.81 6.07
C GLU A 381 22.09 17.31 4.69
N LEU A 382 21.52 18.50 4.62
CA LEU A 382 21.08 19.14 3.37
C LEU A 382 22.24 19.37 2.37
N SER A 383 23.47 19.50 2.87
CA SER A 383 24.68 19.63 2.05
C SER A 383 24.95 18.41 1.17
N THR A 384 24.52 17.21 1.60
CA THR A 384 24.75 15.94 0.88
C THR A 384 23.78 15.69 -0.27
N CYS A 385 22.77 16.56 -0.42
CA CYS A 385 21.69 16.40 -1.38
C CYS A 385 22.08 17.00 -2.75
N ASP A 386 22.04 16.19 -3.82
CA ASP A 386 22.16 16.70 -5.20
C ASP A 386 20.87 17.38 -5.67
N TYR A 387 19.73 16.84 -5.23
CA TYR A 387 18.40 17.34 -5.56
C TYR A 387 17.56 17.52 -4.29
N LEU A 388 16.68 18.51 -4.30
CA LEU A 388 15.71 18.77 -3.24
C LEU A 388 14.32 18.84 -3.88
N VAL A 389 13.36 18.11 -3.32
CA VAL A 389 11.96 18.17 -3.73
C VAL A 389 11.16 18.76 -2.58
N ASP A 390 10.54 19.90 -2.82
CA ASP A 390 9.83 20.65 -1.78
C ASP A 390 8.53 21.27 -2.31
N ILE A 391 7.61 21.62 -1.40
CA ILE A 391 6.33 22.24 -1.71
C ILE A 391 6.34 23.66 -1.15
N GLU A 392 6.37 24.65 -2.04
CA GLU A 392 6.24 26.06 -1.66
C GLU A 392 4.77 26.47 -1.66
N TYR A 393 4.29 27.07 -0.57
CA TYR A 393 2.93 27.62 -0.48
C TYR A 393 2.98 29.17 -0.46
N PRO A 394 2.76 29.84 -1.60
CA PRO A 394 2.94 31.30 -1.71
C PRO A 394 2.02 32.11 -0.80
N GLU A 395 0.87 31.53 -0.42
CA GLU A 395 -0.17 32.19 0.37
C GLU A 395 -0.10 31.89 1.88
N ARG A 396 0.82 31.02 2.31
CA ARG A 396 1.09 30.81 3.75
C ARG A 396 1.96 31.95 4.28
N SER A 397 1.87 32.22 5.59
CA SER A 397 2.56 33.35 6.22
C SER A 397 4.08 33.32 5.96
N SER A 398 4.74 34.48 6.02
CA SER A 398 6.19 34.68 5.74
C SER A 398 7.17 33.85 6.59
N ASN A 399 6.69 33.05 7.53
CA ASN A 399 7.48 32.11 8.31
C ASN A 399 7.68 30.76 7.59
N ASP A 400 6.95 30.50 6.50
CA ASP A 400 7.16 29.32 5.68
C ASP A 400 8.47 29.47 4.91
N LYS A 401 9.42 28.56 5.13
CA LYS A 401 10.79 28.70 4.63
C LYS A 401 10.80 28.41 3.13
N GLN A 402 10.96 29.45 2.32
CA GLN A 402 11.25 29.29 0.89
C GLN A 402 12.64 28.69 0.69
N VAL A 403 12.78 27.87 -0.35
CA VAL A 403 14.07 27.27 -0.72
C VAL A 403 15.03 28.37 -1.16
N ASP A 404 16.26 28.36 -0.63
CA ASP A 404 17.31 29.33 -0.98
C ASP A 404 17.73 29.17 -2.45
N ARG A 405 17.16 30.00 -3.33
CA ARG A 405 17.40 29.98 -4.77
C ARG A 405 18.85 30.29 -5.18
N ARG A 406 19.71 30.74 -4.26
CA ARG A 406 21.16 30.90 -4.51
C ARG A 406 21.90 29.56 -4.52
N LYS A 407 21.43 28.62 -3.69
CA LYS A 407 22.00 27.27 -3.53
C LYS A 407 21.26 26.21 -4.34
N TRP A 408 20.06 26.53 -4.79
CA TRP A 408 19.12 25.59 -5.38
C TRP A 408 18.53 26.16 -6.66
N ARG A 409 18.90 25.56 -7.79
CA ARG A 409 18.34 25.88 -9.09
C ARG A 409 17.09 25.04 -9.33
N GLN A 410 15.96 25.69 -9.57
CA GLN A 410 14.74 24.99 -9.97
C GLN A 410 14.93 24.27 -11.31
N LEU A 411 14.46 23.03 -11.37
CA LEU A 411 14.34 22.22 -12.58
C LEU A 411 12.88 22.09 -12.99
N GLY A 412 12.64 22.11 -14.30
CA GLY A 412 11.32 21.85 -14.86
C GLY A 412 10.22 22.83 -14.42
N GLU A 413 8.98 22.40 -14.59
CA GLU A 413 7.78 23.15 -14.23
C GLU A 413 7.24 22.64 -12.89
N CYS A 414 7.01 23.54 -11.94
CA CYS A 414 6.42 23.14 -10.67
C CYS A 414 4.98 22.65 -10.85
N GLN A 415 4.63 21.61 -10.11
CA GLN A 415 3.32 20.97 -10.17
C GLN A 415 2.41 21.56 -9.08
N ALA A 416 1.18 21.94 -9.44
CA ALA A 416 0.22 22.49 -8.49
C ALA A 416 -0.25 21.44 -7.47
N VAL A 417 -0.19 21.77 -6.19
CA VAL A 417 -0.66 20.94 -5.07
C VAL A 417 -1.72 21.72 -4.28
N LEU A 418 -2.82 21.07 -3.90
CA LEU A 418 -3.88 21.73 -3.14
C LEU A 418 -3.40 22.04 -1.72
N ASP A 419 -3.53 23.30 -1.28
CA ASP A 419 -3.23 23.69 0.10
C ASP A 419 -4.35 23.21 1.03
N ALA A 420 -4.08 22.11 1.73
CA ALA A 420 -5.01 21.48 2.65
C ALA A 420 -5.15 22.20 4.00
N GLU A 421 -4.46 23.31 4.28
CA GLU A 421 -4.72 24.10 5.49
C GLU A 421 -5.70 25.22 5.18
N ASN A 422 -5.50 25.90 4.05
CA ASN A 422 -6.23 27.11 3.73
C ASN A 422 -7.42 26.92 2.74
N SER A 423 -7.60 25.73 2.15
CA SER A 423 -8.75 25.44 1.26
C SER A 423 -9.97 24.92 2.03
N ALA A 424 -11.22 25.09 1.56
CA ALA A 424 -12.39 24.55 2.27
C ALA A 424 -12.46 22.99 2.28
N VAL A 425 -12.86 22.38 3.39
CA VAL A 425 -12.89 20.90 3.57
C VAL A 425 -13.70 20.18 2.49
N LEU A 426 -14.89 20.69 2.12
CA LEU A 426 -15.71 20.10 1.06
C LEU A 426 -15.02 20.15 -0.30
N ALA A 427 -14.33 21.25 -0.60
CA ALA A 427 -13.58 21.43 -1.84
C ALA A 427 -12.30 20.56 -1.91
N ARG A 428 -11.81 20.03 -0.77
CA ARG A 428 -10.72 19.03 -0.69
C ARG A 428 -11.22 17.61 -0.95
N ILE A 429 -12.43 17.30 -0.49
CA ILE A 429 -13.01 15.94 -0.54
C ILE A 429 -13.66 15.65 -1.89
N LEU A 430 -14.20 16.68 -2.54
CA LEU A 430 -15.00 16.61 -3.76
C LEU A 430 -14.35 17.41 -4.88
N TYR A 431 -14.27 16.81 -6.08
CA TYR A 431 -14.02 17.60 -7.28
C TYR A 431 -15.24 18.46 -7.57
N VAL A 432 -15.04 19.78 -7.63
CA VAL A 432 -16.11 20.71 -7.99
C VAL A 432 -15.76 21.33 -9.35
N PRO A 433 -16.58 21.13 -10.40
CA PRO A 433 -16.40 21.81 -11.68
C PRO A 433 -16.36 23.33 -11.49
N HIS A 434 -15.56 24.04 -12.28
CA HIS A 434 -15.26 25.45 -12.07
C HIS A 434 -16.50 26.37 -11.96
N SER A 435 -17.56 26.08 -12.72
CA SER A 435 -18.84 26.80 -12.67
C SER A 435 -19.60 26.63 -11.36
N ILE A 436 -19.48 25.47 -10.71
CA ILE A 436 -20.09 25.19 -9.40
C ILE A 436 -19.17 25.66 -8.27
N ALA A 437 -17.85 25.59 -8.50
CA ALA A 437 -16.84 26.08 -7.56
C ALA A 437 -17.04 27.56 -7.30
N GLN A 438 -17.27 28.39 -8.33
CA GLN A 438 -17.56 29.83 -8.15
C GLN A 438 -18.80 30.10 -7.27
N ILE A 439 -19.84 29.27 -7.36
CA ILE A 439 -21.07 29.40 -6.56
C ILE A 439 -20.82 28.92 -5.11
N MET A 440 -20.10 27.81 -4.94
CA MET A 440 -19.70 27.31 -3.62
C MET A 440 -18.69 28.23 -2.93
N GLU A 441 -17.76 28.82 -3.67
CA GLU A 441 -16.79 29.82 -3.20
C GLU A 441 -17.50 31.08 -2.71
N TRP A 442 -18.56 31.51 -3.42
CA TRP A 442 -19.44 32.59 -2.97
C TRP A 442 -20.24 32.22 -1.71
N ALA A 443 -20.75 30.98 -1.63
CA ALA A 443 -21.55 30.51 -0.48
C ALA A 443 -20.71 30.16 0.77
N ALA A 444 -19.47 29.71 0.61
CA ALA A 444 -18.58 29.27 1.69
C ALA A 444 -17.50 30.30 2.05
N GLY A 445 -17.34 31.37 1.26
CA GLY A 445 -16.42 32.48 1.55
C GLY A 445 -14.93 32.13 1.51
N GLN A 446 -14.54 30.94 1.01
CA GLN A 446 -13.14 30.52 0.92
C GLN A 446 -12.84 29.89 -0.45
N GLN A 447 -11.86 30.46 -1.15
CA GLN A 447 -11.35 29.94 -2.42
C GLN A 447 -10.39 28.75 -2.21
N GLN A 448 -10.29 27.86 -3.20
CA GLN A 448 -9.25 26.83 -3.22
C GLN A 448 -7.89 27.49 -3.39
N LYS A 449 -6.97 27.22 -2.47
CA LYS A 449 -5.61 27.75 -2.47
C LYS A 449 -4.63 26.66 -2.88
N TRP A 450 -3.56 27.05 -3.56
CA TRP A 450 -2.63 26.13 -4.20
C TRP A 450 -1.19 26.43 -3.79
N GLY A 451 -0.44 25.37 -3.49
CA GLY A 451 1.02 25.37 -3.44
C GLY A 451 1.62 24.83 -4.74
N GLN A 452 2.95 24.86 -4.79
CA GLN A 452 3.74 24.41 -5.93
C GLN A 452 4.82 23.44 -5.47
N MET A 453 4.73 22.20 -5.95
CA MET A 453 5.77 21.19 -5.74
C MET A 453 6.81 21.31 -6.84
N CYS A 454 8.05 21.61 -6.45
CA CYS A 454 9.14 21.88 -7.37
C CYS A 454 10.30 20.92 -7.11
N VAL A 455 11.06 20.61 -8.18
CA VAL A 455 12.34 19.94 -8.07
C VAL A 455 13.45 20.97 -8.17
N PHE A 456 14.41 20.87 -7.27
CA PHE A 456 15.57 21.75 -7.19
C PHE A 456 16.85 20.93 -7.34
N GLN A 457 17.82 21.46 -8.07
CA GLN A 457 19.17 20.93 -8.17
C GLN A 457 20.12 21.82 -7.39
N GLN A 458 21.00 21.21 -6.61
CA GLN A 458 22.02 21.94 -5.87
C GLN A 458 22.97 22.63 -6.85
N THR A 459 23.15 23.95 -6.71
CA THR A 459 24.19 24.67 -7.42
C THR A 459 25.51 24.39 -6.72
N LYS A 460 26.34 23.54 -7.31
CA LYS A 460 27.74 23.47 -6.88
C LYS A 460 28.33 24.82 -7.25
N ASP A 461 28.87 25.55 -6.27
CA ASP A 461 29.66 26.75 -6.56
C ASP A 461 30.75 26.29 -7.54
N GLU A 462 30.64 26.73 -8.80
CA GLU A 462 31.78 26.71 -9.69
C GLU A 462 32.80 27.61 -9.01
N GLU A 463 33.77 27.01 -8.32
CA GLU A 463 35.01 27.69 -7.96
C GLU A 463 35.54 28.29 -9.26
N LYS A 464 35.25 29.58 -9.44
CA LYS A 464 35.86 30.42 -10.46
C LYS A 464 37.34 30.46 -10.13
N HIS A 465 38.08 29.51 -10.72
CA HIS A 465 39.53 29.56 -10.80
C HIS A 465 39.98 30.67 -11.75
#